data_AF-A0A1Q5H9Q6-F1
#
_entry.id   AF-A0A1Q5H9Q6-F1
#
_cell.length_a   1.000
_cell.length_b   1.000
_cell.length_c   1.000
_cell.angle_alpha   90.00
_cell.angle_beta   90.00
_cell.angle_gamma   90.00
#
_symmetry.space_group_name_H-M   'P 1'
#
loop_
_entity.id
_entity.type
_entity.pdbx_description
1 polymer ?
#
loop_
_entity_poly.entity_id
_entity_poly.type
_entity_poly.pdbx_seq_one_letter_code
_entity_poly.pdbx_strand_id
1 'polypeptide(L)'
;MTAETPKTADDERRRGGGPIRPDDDAEAAPDAGTASDAGSAPDSDRTGRCVTNRIPVRALPLLTLLPLALLGAAFWIGRLVRPGADDWCFLPVVRDEGATGMIAKFYLQDNGRVANALLVVAYGAFGVAGHQWFALVSGVIMLGVLWALVASALGRARLTAPRGLALLVAATATAVFLLSTSNTYKVFYWPASSVSHTVSPVLACAAVIPLLRARTRRGWGLALGVALVAGVFIGTLSEETAVVVLVLLAAVLLFSLRAVPGPTRTRTRVWCGVAVAGVVIGAAILYLSPGARTRRERFGADSTTMLGPRALGDALRSFADILGTVLTTWQYLGAVAVGVLLGLLVRHDGRERDGRGTEGPGTDGRRTEGPGTDGRRTEGPGGPWPGGPLGRRPLVPLLVGFLAFLVAGYLCTIVARPAFGTSVALAPRVWGDFLLLYVLLLVCAGALLGRALLRRARRSGRRARGARTVTAAVAAALCALTCVGLAVPLFRLEQRMDVRAQRWDRQDRSLREGAARGARVLPYTPVSVSGMGEPFGGNGKRLWPGQCVARYYHLERITYSTRLP
;
A
#
# COMPACT_ATOMS: atom_id res chain seq x y z
N MET A 1 -10.53 -55.48 9.71
CA MET A 1 -11.44 -55.01 10.76
C MET A 1 -11.71 -53.53 10.49
N THR A 2 -12.33 -53.10 9.37
CA THR A 2 -13.68 -53.36 8.82
C THR A 2 -14.83 -53.03 9.78
N ALA A 3 -15.53 -51.93 9.48
CA ALA A 3 -17.00 -51.76 9.45
C ALA A 3 -17.28 -50.25 9.30
N GLU A 4 -17.60 -49.73 8.10
CA GLU A 4 -18.91 -49.75 7.40
C GLU A 4 -19.99 -48.82 7.99
N THR A 5 -20.43 -47.92 7.11
CA THR A 5 -21.61 -47.04 7.16
C THR A 5 -22.93 -47.81 7.07
N PRO A 6 -24.08 -47.14 7.31
CA PRO A 6 -25.08 -47.14 6.23
C PRO A 6 -25.77 -45.79 5.94
N LYS A 7 -26.24 -45.73 4.68
CA LYS A 7 -27.17 -44.78 4.02
C LYS A 7 -28.64 -45.23 4.20
N THR A 8 -29.56 -44.27 4.13
CA THR A 8 -30.96 -44.29 3.58
C THR A 8 -31.43 -42.80 3.54
N ALA A 9 -31.92 -42.13 2.48
CA ALA A 9 -32.93 -42.36 1.40
C ALA A 9 -34.29 -42.78 1.98
N ASP A 10 -35.48 -42.25 1.69
CA ASP A 10 -36.11 -41.26 0.80
C ASP A 10 -37.47 -40.95 1.48
N ASP A 11 -38.16 -39.83 1.19
CA ASP A 11 -39.56 -39.91 0.69
C ASP A 11 -40.15 -38.55 0.23
N GLU A 12 -41.04 -38.68 -0.73
CA GLU A 12 -41.55 -37.75 -1.72
C GLU A 12 -42.91 -37.10 -1.35
N ARG A 13 -43.21 -36.00 -2.07
CA ARG A 13 -44.52 -35.57 -2.61
C ARG A 13 -45.66 -35.02 -1.72
N ARG A 14 -46.11 -33.81 -2.10
CA ARG A 14 -47.46 -33.42 -2.63
C ARG A 14 -47.52 -31.87 -2.66
N ARG A 15 -48.25 -31.11 -3.49
CA ARG A 15 -49.00 -31.21 -4.77
C ARG A 15 -49.54 -29.80 -5.06
N GLY A 16 -49.77 -29.45 -6.33
CA GLY A 16 -50.67 -28.36 -6.79
C GLY A 16 -49.96 -27.26 -7.59
N GLY A 17 -50.19 -27.00 -8.88
CA GLY A 17 -51.19 -27.49 -9.83
C GLY A 17 -52.35 -26.50 -10.03
N GLY A 18 -52.30 -25.65 -11.06
CA GLY A 18 -53.43 -24.83 -11.53
C GLY A 18 -53.08 -23.90 -12.72
N PRO A 19 -54.02 -23.57 -13.64
CA PRO A 19 -53.76 -23.56 -15.09
C PRO A 19 -54.14 -22.27 -15.87
N ILE A 20 -53.60 -22.17 -17.11
CA ILE A 20 -54.20 -21.75 -18.41
C ILE A 20 -55.12 -20.50 -18.47
N ARG A 21 -54.78 -19.49 -19.30
CA ARG A 21 -55.53 -19.11 -20.52
C ARG A 21 -54.86 -18.01 -21.40
N PRO A 22 -55.28 -17.90 -22.69
CA PRO A 22 -54.57 -17.21 -23.77
C PRO A 22 -55.30 -15.98 -24.36
N ASP A 23 -54.62 -15.35 -25.32
CA ASP A 23 -55.06 -14.66 -26.56
C ASP A 23 -55.98 -13.42 -26.56
N ASP A 24 -55.79 -12.67 -27.67
CA ASP A 24 -56.70 -11.77 -28.41
C ASP A 24 -56.53 -10.23 -28.31
N ASP A 25 -55.93 -9.71 -29.40
CA ASP A 25 -56.55 -8.86 -30.44
C ASP A 25 -56.55 -7.31 -30.45
N ALA A 26 -56.51 -6.86 -31.73
CA ALA A 26 -56.90 -5.59 -32.37
C ALA A 26 -55.83 -4.47 -32.46
N GLU A 27 -55.24 -4.14 -33.62
CA GLU A 27 -55.75 -3.72 -34.95
C GLU A 27 -56.02 -2.20 -35.06
N ALA A 28 -55.32 -1.52 -35.99
CA ALA A 28 -55.78 -0.42 -36.87
C ALA A 28 -54.61 0.45 -37.43
N ALA A 29 -54.14 0.06 -38.61
CA ALA A 29 -53.93 0.79 -39.90
C ALA A 29 -53.74 2.35 -39.98
N PRO A 30 -53.68 2.97 -41.20
CA PRO A 30 -52.45 3.48 -41.80
C PRO A 30 -52.50 5.00 -42.11
N ASP A 31 -51.38 5.59 -42.58
CA ASP A 31 -51.50 6.72 -43.51
C ASP A 31 -50.28 6.90 -44.43
N ALA A 32 -50.60 7.23 -45.67
CA ALA A 32 -49.74 7.35 -46.82
C ALA A 32 -49.64 8.82 -47.29
N GLY A 33 -48.57 9.13 -48.04
CA GLY A 33 -48.38 10.38 -48.78
C GLY A 33 -47.23 11.23 -48.21
N THR A 34 -46.34 11.83 -49.00
CA THR A 34 -46.25 11.99 -50.45
C THR A 34 -44.82 12.46 -50.79
N ALA A 35 -44.46 12.30 -52.06
CA ALA A 35 -43.15 12.47 -52.65
C ALA A 35 -42.66 13.93 -52.83
N SER A 36 -41.41 14.01 -53.31
CA SER A 36 -40.70 15.15 -53.93
C SER A 36 -39.90 16.03 -52.98
N ASP A 37 -38.56 15.97 -53.02
CA ASP A 37 -37.88 16.75 -54.06
C ASP A 37 -36.40 16.39 -54.26
N ALA A 38 -35.96 16.67 -55.47
CA ALA A 38 -34.68 16.34 -56.07
C ALA A 38 -33.50 17.18 -55.53
N GLY A 39 -32.30 16.59 -55.63
CA GLY A 39 -31.13 17.32 -56.11
C GLY A 39 -30.13 17.80 -55.05
N SER A 40 -29.19 16.93 -54.68
CA SER A 40 -27.82 17.35 -54.37
C SER A 40 -26.85 16.18 -54.34
N ALA A 41 -25.88 16.24 -55.27
CA ALA A 41 -24.58 15.61 -55.43
C ALA A 41 -24.17 14.41 -54.52
N PRO A 42 -23.48 13.38 -55.09
CA PRO A 42 -22.87 12.31 -54.31
C PRO A 42 -21.60 12.84 -53.62
N ASP A 43 -21.77 13.45 -52.44
CA ASP A 43 -20.65 13.74 -51.56
C ASP A 43 -20.17 12.43 -50.93
N SER A 44 -19.30 11.76 -51.69
CA SER A 44 -18.53 10.59 -51.30
C SER A 44 -17.45 10.92 -50.25
N ASP A 45 -17.74 11.87 -49.36
CA ASP A 45 -16.92 12.14 -48.20
C ASP A 45 -17.16 11.04 -47.18
N ARG A 46 -16.39 9.96 -47.40
CA ARG A 46 -15.63 9.17 -46.42
C ARG A 46 -15.65 9.76 -45.00
N THR A 47 -16.84 9.82 -44.41
CA THR A 47 -17.03 9.66 -42.98
C THR A 47 -16.82 8.19 -42.68
N GLY A 48 -15.58 7.74 -42.91
CA GLY A 48 -14.98 6.64 -42.18
C GLY A 48 -15.00 7.06 -40.72
N ARG A 49 -16.19 6.97 -40.10
CA ARG A 49 -16.39 6.86 -38.67
C ARG A 49 -15.57 5.65 -38.32
N CYS A 50 -14.31 5.94 -38.01
CA CYS A 50 -13.41 5.02 -37.41
C CYS A 50 -14.12 4.72 -36.09
N VAL A 51 -14.91 3.64 -36.08
CA VAL A 51 -15.43 2.99 -34.89
C VAL A 51 -14.18 2.46 -34.19
N THR A 52 -13.38 3.38 -33.67
CA THR A 52 -12.23 3.09 -32.84
C THR A 52 -12.83 2.64 -31.54
N ASN A 53 -13.02 1.32 -31.44
CA ASN A 53 -13.21 0.53 -30.22
C ASN A 53 -12.95 1.34 -28.94
N ARG A 54 -14.00 2.02 -28.45
CA ARG A 54 -14.05 2.75 -27.17
C ARG A 54 -14.23 1.80 -25.97
N ILE A 55 -14.22 0.49 -26.22
CA ILE A 55 -14.65 -0.56 -25.30
C ILE A 55 -13.72 -0.75 -24.07
N PRO A 56 -12.39 -0.55 -24.08
CA PRO A 56 -11.59 -0.85 -22.88
C PRO A 56 -11.65 0.22 -21.77
N VAL A 57 -12.12 1.44 -22.03
CA VAL A 57 -12.16 2.50 -21.00
C VAL A 57 -13.38 2.36 -20.08
N ARG A 58 -14.50 1.85 -20.61
CA ARG A 58 -15.76 1.70 -19.84
C ARG A 58 -15.69 0.59 -18.78
N ALA A 59 -14.82 -0.41 -18.96
CA ALA A 59 -14.64 -1.48 -17.99
C ALA A 59 -13.75 -1.10 -16.79
N LEU A 60 -13.04 0.04 -16.86
CA LEU A 60 -12.08 0.43 -15.84
C LEU A 60 -12.72 0.74 -14.47
N PRO A 61 -13.87 1.43 -14.38
CA PRO A 61 -14.58 1.59 -13.12
C PRO A 61 -14.97 0.24 -12.51
N LEU A 62 -15.53 -0.67 -13.31
CA LEU A 62 -15.92 -2.01 -12.86
C LEU A 62 -14.71 -2.80 -12.35
N LEU A 63 -13.58 -2.75 -13.05
CA LEU A 63 -12.35 -3.40 -12.60
C LEU A 63 -11.81 -2.77 -11.31
N THR A 64 -12.01 -1.46 -11.11
CA THR A 64 -11.61 -0.75 -9.88
C THR A 64 -12.47 -1.16 -8.67
N LEU A 65 -13.74 -1.54 -8.90
CA LEU A 65 -14.61 -2.02 -7.82
C LEU A 65 -14.11 -3.30 -7.17
N LEU A 66 -13.40 -4.18 -7.90
CA LEU A 66 -12.90 -5.45 -7.34
C LEU A 66 -11.91 -5.27 -6.18
N PRO A 67 -10.76 -4.59 -6.35
CA PRO A 67 -9.84 -4.37 -5.23
C PRO A 67 -10.46 -3.44 -4.17
N LEU A 68 -11.35 -2.51 -4.53
CA LEU A 68 -12.04 -1.67 -3.54
C LEU A 68 -13.03 -2.47 -2.69
N ALA A 69 -13.79 -3.39 -3.27
CA ALA A 69 -14.69 -4.28 -2.53
C ALA A 69 -13.90 -5.21 -1.60
N LEU A 70 -12.78 -5.76 -2.09
CA LEU A 70 -11.88 -6.57 -1.28
C LEU A 70 -11.30 -5.79 -0.09
N LEU A 71 -10.84 -4.55 -0.33
CA LEU A 71 -10.36 -3.66 0.74
C LEU A 71 -11.49 -3.29 1.70
N GLY A 72 -12.69 -3.00 1.19
CA GLY A 72 -13.86 -2.72 2.02
C GLY A 72 -14.21 -3.88 2.94
N ALA A 73 -14.20 -5.11 2.43
CA ALA A 73 -14.37 -6.32 3.24
C ALA A 73 -13.26 -6.46 4.30
N ALA A 74 -11.99 -6.24 3.92
CA ALA A 74 -10.89 -6.28 4.87
C ALA A 74 -11.03 -5.21 5.96
N PHE A 75 -11.46 -4.00 5.62
CA PHE A 75 -11.68 -2.93 6.60
C PHE A 75 -12.82 -3.28 7.55
N TRP A 76 -13.90 -3.85 7.03
CA TRP A 76 -15.05 -4.28 7.82
C TRP A 76 -14.69 -5.37 8.83
N ILE A 77 -13.89 -6.36 8.42
CA ILE A 77 -13.38 -7.44 9.31
C ILE A 77 -12.60 -6.87 10.50
N GLY A 78 -12.05 -5.66 10.38
CA GLY A 78 -11.39 -4.92 11.47
C GLY A 78 -12.20 -4.86 12.76
N ARG A 79 -13.54 -4.82 12.69
CA ARG A 79 -14.42 -4.82 13.87
C ARG A 79 -14.27 -6.04 14.80
N LEU A 80 -13.69 -7.12 14.29
CA LEU A 80 -13.44 -8.35 15.04
C LEU A 80 -12.07 -8.34 15.77
N VAL A 81 -11.27 -7.30 15.59
CA VAL A 81 -9.99 -7.16 16.30
C VAL A 81 -10.26 -6.93 17.80
N ARG A 82 -9.48 -7.62 18.64
CA ARG A 82 -9.39 -7.42 20.09
C ARG A 82 -7.92 -7.28 20.48
N PRO A 83 -7.61 -6.53 21.55
CA PRO A 83 -6.24 -6.38 22.03
C PRO A 83 -5.53 -7.71 22.20
N GLY A 84 -4.22 -7.74 21.96
CA GLY A 84 -3.38 -8.88 22.28
C GLY A 84 -1.90 -8.55 22.20
N ALA A 85 -1.03 -9.49 22.61
CA ALA A 85 0.42 -9.30 22.67
C ALA A 85 0.80 -7.96 23.35
N ASP A 86 1.51 -7.08 22.63
CA ASP A 86 2.01 -5.80 23.14
C ASP A 86 0.89 -4.81 23.51
N ASP A 87 -0.31 -4.93 22.90
CA ASP A 87 -1.43 -4.01 23.17
C ASP A 87 -1.83 -4.04 24.65
N TRP A 88 -1.71 -5.21 25.30
CA TRP A 88 -1.96 -5.37 26.73
C TRP A 88 -1.05 -4.50 27.59
N CYS A 89 0.18 -4.24 27.15
CA CYS A 89 1.14 -3.43 27.86
C CYS A 89 1.06 -1.93 27.51
N PHE A 90 0.30 -1.58 26.46
CA PHE A 90 0.08 -0.20 26.04
C PHE A 90 -1.21 0.37 26.60
N LEU A 91 -2.30 -0.39 26.53
CA LEU A 91 -3.64 0.07 26.94
C LEU A 91 -3.70 0.62 28.37
N PRO A 92 -3.11 -0.02 29.41
CA PRO A 92 -3.13 0.54 30.75
C PRO A 92 -2.37 1.86 30.85
N VAL A 93 -1.25 1.99 30.13
CA VAL A 93 -0.42 3.21 30.15
C VAL A 93 -1.16 4.35 29.45
N VAL A 94 -1.80 4.10 28.31
CA VAL A 94 -2.62 5.12 27.63
C VAL A 94 -3.82 5.53 28.49
N ARG A 95 -4.48 4.58 29.17
CA ARG A 95 -5.60 4.87 30.07
C ARG A 95 -5.19 5.67 31.29
N ASP A 96 -4.12 5.24 31.97
CA ASP A 96 -3.74 5.75 33.29
C ASP A 96 -2.83 6.98 33.20
N GLU A 97 -2.00 7.08 32.16
CA GLU A 97 -0.93 8.07 32.05
C GLU A 97 -1.02 8.92 30.75
N GLY A 98 -1.99 8.62 29.87
CA GLY A 98 -2.26 9.39 28.66
C GLY A 98 -1.13 9.39 27.63
N ALA A 99 -1.09 10.44 26.81
CA ALA A 99 -0.12 10.57 25.74
C ALA A 99 1.32 10.73 26.26
N THR A 100 1.49 11.54 27.31
CA THR A 100 2.79 11.83 27.92
C THR A 100 3.39 10.58 28.55
N GLY A 101 2.60 9.78 29.27
CA GLY A 101 3.04 8.50 29.83
C GLY A 101 3.46 7.50 28.76
N MET A 102 2.70 7.39 27.66
CA MET A 102 3.07 6.49 26.57
C MET A 102 4.37 6.92 25.88
N ILE A 103 4.55 8.22 25.62
CA ILE A 103 5.81 8.76 25.07
C ILE A 103 6.97 8.51 26.03
N ALA A 104 6.78 8.79 27.31
CA ALA A 104 7.79 8.58 28.35
C ALA A 104 8.18 7.10 28.44
N LYS A 105 7.22 6.19 28.42
CA LYS A 105 7.46 4.75 28.38
C LYS A 105 8.30 4.33 27.17
N PHE A 106 7.90 4.74 25.97
CA PHE A 106 8.67 4.41 24.76
C PHE A 106 10.09 4.97 24.80
N TYR A 107 10.25 6.22 25.22
CA TYR A 107 11.54 6.91 25.24
C TYR A 107 12.47 6.43 26.36
N LEU A 108 11.96 6.30 27.58
CA LEU A 108 12.76 6.02 28.77
C LEU A 108 12.92 4.52 29.04
N GLN A 109 11.92 3.69 28.71
CA GLN A 109 11.87 2.29 29.16
C GLN A 109 12.00 1.27 28.02
N ASP A 110 11.44 1.56 26.84
CA ASP A 110 11.32 0.56 25.78
C ASP A 110 12.39 0.68 24.68
N ASN A 111 12.28 1.60 23.72
CA ASN A 111 13.14 1.57 22.52
C ASN A 111 13.36 2.92 21.83
N GLY A 112 12.81 4.01 22.33
CA GLY A 112 12.96 5.34 21.73
C GLY A 112 12.01 5.64 20.57
N ARG A 113 11.06 4.74 20.24
CA ARG A 113 10.11 4.94 19.14
C ARG A 113 9.00 5.94 19.50
N VAL A 114 9.34 7.22 19.63
CA VAL A 114 8.40 8.29 20.06
C VAL A 114 7.24 8.48 19.08
N ALA A 115 7.49 8.47 17.76
CA ALA A 115 6.41 8.57 16.77
C ALA A 115 5.47 7.36 16.82
N ASN A 116 6.00 6.18 17.15
CA ASN A 116 5.20 4.99 17.37
C ASN A 116 4.28 5.15 18.58
N ALA A 117 4.80 5.69 19.69
CA ALA A 117 4.01 6.00 20.88
C ALA A 117 2.80 6.91 20.56
N LEU A 118 2.99 7.94 19.73
CA LEU A 118 1.91 8.83 19.31
C LEU A 118 0.80 8.09 18.54
N LEU A 119 1.18 7.18 17.65
CA LEU A 119 0.23 6.37 16.89
C LEU A 119 -0.44 5.31 17.78
N VAL A 120 0.27 4.77 18.77
CA VAL A 120 -0.31 3.91 19.82
C VAL A 120 -1.34 4.66 20.65
N VAL A 121 -1.06 5.90 21.04
CA VAL A 121 -2.03 6.75 21.74
C VAL A 121 -3.26 7.00 20.85
N ALA A 122 -3.05 7.29 19.56
CA ALA A 122 -4.14 7.60 18.63
C ALA A 122 -5.19 6.48 18.51
N TYR A 123 -4.80 5.20 18.55
CA TYR A 123 -5.77 4.10 18.60
C TYR A 123 -6.09 3.65 20.03
N GLY A 124 -5.11 3.65 20.93
CA GLY A 124 -5.24 3.16 22.30
C GLY A 124 -6.19 3.99 23.16
N ALA A 125 -6.31 5.30 22.90
CA ALA A 125 -7.22 6.20 23.63
C ALA A 125 -8.70 5.78 23.54
N PHE A 126 -9.07 4.99 22.52
CA PHE A 126 -10.43 4.48 22.33
C PHE A 126 -10.59 3.02 22.79
N GLY A 127 -9.61 2.47 23.51
CA GLY A 127 -9.64 1.10 24.02
C GLY A 127 -9.87 0.06 22.92
N VAL A 128 -10.85 -0.82 23.13
CA VAL A 128 -11.22 -1.88 22.16
C VAL A 128 -11.73 -1.29 20.85
N ALA A 129 -12.54 -0.22 20.90
CA ALA A 129 -13.07 0.41 19.69
C ALA A 129 -11.95 0.95 18.78
N GLY A 130 -10.89 1.51 19.36
CA GLY A 130 -9.73 1.95 18.59
C GLY A 130 -9.06 0.83 17.81
N HIS A 131 -8.96 -0.37 18.38
CA HIS A 131 -8.43 -1.55 17.70
C HIS A 131 -9.37 -2.03 16.57
N GLN A 132 -10.69 -1.95 16.81
CA GLN A 132 -11.71 -2.33 15.83
C GLN A 132 -11.71 -1.42 14.60
N TRP A 133 -11.54 -0.11 14.79
CA TRP A 133 -11.54 0.87 13.71
C TRP A 133 -10.17 1.06 13.05
N PHE A 134 -9.09 0.60 13.68
CA PHE A 134 -7.72 0.79 13.20
C PHE A 134 -7.53 0.35 11.74
N ALA A 135 -8.00 -0.85 11.38
CA ALA A 135 -7.83 -1.39 10.02
C ALA A 135 -8.54 -0.52 8.96
N LEU A 136 -9.75 -0.03 9.25
CA LEU A 136 -10.46 0.89 8.37
C LEU A 136 -9.71 2.22 8.21
N VAL A 137 -9.38 2.87 9.32
CA VAL A 137 -8.77 4.21 9.30
C VAL A 137 -7.40 4.16 8.62
N SER A 138 -6.53 3.25 9.05
CA SER A 138 -5.20 3.09 8.45
C SER A 138 -5.29 2.65 6.99
N GLY A 139 -6.21 1.73 6.66
CA GLY A 139 -6.44 1.26 5.30
C GLY A 139 -6.87 2.36 4.33
N VAL A 140 -7.80 3.22 4.74
CA VAL A 140 -8.25 4.38 3.96
C VAL A 140 -7.12 5.40 3.77
N ILE A 141 -6.36 5.69 4.83
CA ILE A 141 -5.19 6.58 4.74
C ILE A 141 -4.17 6.03 3.76
N MET A 142 -3.83 4.74 3.87
CA MET A 142 -2.84 4.11 2.99
C MET A 142 -3.29 4.14 1.52
N LEU A 143 -4.55 3.78 1.24
CA LEU A 143 -5.12 3.88 -0.11
C LEU A 143 -5.07 5.32 -0.65
N GLY A 144 -5.46 6.29 0.17
CA GLY A 144 -5.45 7.71 -0.19
C GLY A 144 -4.05 8.24 -0.51
N VAL A 145 -3.05 7.87 0.30
CA VAL A 145 -1.65 8.23 0.07
C VAL A 145 -1.11 7.61 -1.22
N LEU A 146 -1.33 6.32 -1.45
CA LEU A 146 -0.86 5.65 -2.67
C LEU A 146 -1.58 6.19 -3.92
N TRP A 147 -2.87 6.51 -3.83
CA TRP A 147 -3.60 7.18 -4.90
C TRP A 147 -3.04 8.57 -5.20
N ALA A 148 -2.82 9.39 -4.17
CA ALA A 148 -2.24 10.72 -4.31
C ALA A 148 -0.80 10.66 -4.88
N LEU A 149 -0.01 9.67 -4.49
CA LEU A 149 1.33 9.42 -5.03
C LEU A 149 1.26 9.11 -6.53
N VAL A 150 0.44 8.13 -6.93
CA VAL A 150 0.28 7.74 -8.35
C VAL A 150 -0.21 8.92 -9.19
N ALA A 151 -1.24 9.64 -8.73
CA ALA A 151 -1.77 10.82 -9.42
C ALA A 151 -0.71 11.93 -9.56
N SER A 152 0.06 12.18 -8.50
CA SER A 152 1.12 13.19 -8.51
C SER A 152 2.29 12.79 -9.41
N ALA A 153 2.66 11.51 -9.43
CA ALA A 153 3.71 10.99 -10.31
C ALA A 153 3.30 11.12 -11.79
N LEU A 154 2.06 10.77 -12.14
CA LEU A 154 1.51 10.94 -13.49
C LEU A 154 1.49 12.42 -13.90
N GLY A 155 0.98 13.30 -13.04
CA GLY A 155 0.96 14.74 -13.29
C GLY A 155 2.37 15.35 -13.40
N ARG A 156 3.32 14.87 -12.60
CA ARG A 156 4.72 15.34 -12.65
C ARG A 156 5.42 14.89 -13.95
N ALA A 157 5.04 13.72 -14.47
CA ALA A 157 5.52 13.17 -15.73
C ALA A 157 4.77 13.70 -16.97
N ARG A 158 3.75 14.58 -16.81
CA ARG A 158 2.89 15.09 -17.89
C ARG A 158 2.22 13.96 -18.68
N LEU A 159 1.70 13.00 -17.92
CA LEU A 159 1.03 11.82 -18.42
C LEU A 159 -0.45 11.92 -18.09
N THR A 160 -1.30 11.82 -19.13
CA THR A 160 -2.75 11.69 -18.95
C THR A 160 -3.15 10.22 -18.86
N ALA A 161 -4.03 9.93 -17.92
CA ALA A 161 -4.61 8.62 -17.68
C ALA A 161 -6.14 8.70 -17.74
N PRO A 162 -6.84 7.65 -18.17
CA PRO A 162 -8.28 7.54 -17.99
C PRO A 162 -8.70 7.71 -16.53
N ARG A 163 -9.88 8.31 -16.30
CA ARG A 163 -10.46 8.45 -14.96
C ARG A 163 -10.56 7.07 -14.30
N GLY A 164 -10.17 6.98 -13.03
CA GLY A 164 -10.15 5.73 -12.27
C GLY A 164 -8.86 4.92 -12.37
N LEU A 165 -8.00 5.13 -13.38
CA LEU A 165 -6.78 4.30 -13.52
C LEU A 165 -5.81 4.45 -12.36
N ALA A 166 -5.60 5.69 -11.88
CA ALA A 166 -4.76 5.95 -10.72
C ALA A 166 -5.32 5.29 -9.45
N LEU A 167 -6.65 5.27 -9.30
CA LEU A 167 -7.32 4.63 -8.17
C LEU A 167 -7.23 3.10 -8.28
N LEU A 168 -7.40 2.53 -9.47
CA LEU A 168 -7.20 1.09 -9.70
C LEU A 168 -5.78 0.66 -9.31
N VAL A 169 -4.76 1.37 -9.79
CA VAL A 169 -3.36 1.08 -9.45
C VAL A 169 -3.13 1.14 -7.95
N ALA A 170 -3.62 2.19 -7.29
CA ALA A 170 -3.49 2.35 -5.85
C ALA A 170 -4.25 1.29 -5.07
N ALA A 171 -5.49 0.96 -5.45
CA ALA A 171 -6.32 -0.04 -4.80
C ALA A 171 -5.72 -1.45 -4.94
N THR A 172 -5.28 -1.84 -6.14
CA THR A 172 -4.62 -3.14 -6.34
C THR A 172 -3.29 -3.21 -5.60
N ALA A 173 -2.46 -2.15 -5.64
CA ALA A 173 -1.21 -2.12 -4.88
C ALA A 173 -1.45 -2.21 -3.37
N THR A 174 -2.46 -1.50 -2.85
CA THR A 174 -2.85 -1.54 -1.43
C THR A 174 -3.35 -2.94 -1.05
N ALA A 175 -4.25 -3.53 -1.84
CA ALA A 175 -4.79 -4.87 -1.59
C ALA A 175 -3.68 -5.94 -1.58
N VAL A 176 -2.78 -5.92 -2.57
CA VAL A 176 -1.64 -6.84 -2.62
C VAL A 176 -0.72 -6.60 -1.43
N PHE A 177 -0.34 -5.35 -1.14
CA PHE A 177 0.56 -5.03 -0.02
C PHE A 177 0.01 -5.51 1.33
N LEU A 178 -1.28 -5.31 1.61
CA LEU A 178 -1.88 -5.68 2.89
C LEU A 178 -2.19 -7.17 3.00
N LEU A 179 -2.67 -7.79 1.92
CA LEU A 179 -3.32 -9.10 1.98
C LEU A 179 -2.48 -10.26 1.43
N SER A 180 -1.41 -10.00 0.66
CA SER A 180 -0.54 -11.06 0.10
C SER A 180 0.51 -11.59 1.08
N THR A 181 0.43 -11.21 2.35
CA THR A 181 1.38 -11.65 3.38
C THR A 181 0.99 -13.01 3.95
N SER A 182 1.96 -13.78 4.44
CA SER A 182 1.71 -15.09 5.06
C SER A 182 0.93 -15.01 6.39
N ASN A 183 0.81 -13.82 6.98
CA ASN A 183 0.02 -13.58 8.18
C ASN A 183 -0.59 -12.17 8.18
N THR A 184 -1.65 -12.01 7.40
CA THR A 184 -2.41 -10.75 7.27
C THR A 184 -2.85 -10.19 8.62
N TYR A 185 -3.17 -11.05 9.60
CA TYR A 185 -3.55 -10.58 10.93
C TYR A 185 -2.44 -9.77 11.60
N LYS A 186 -1.21 -10.32 11.65
CA LYS A 186 -0.08 -9.64 12.29
C LYS A 186 0.39 -8.41 11.50
N VAL A 187 0.23 -8.41 10.19
CA VAL A 187 0.70 -7.31 9.33
C VAL A 187 -0.28 -6.14 9.34
N PHE A 188 -1.59 -6.42 9.18
CA PHE A 188 -2.58 -5.37 8.94
C PHE A 188 -3.50 -5.12 10.14
N TYR A 189 -4.03 -6.17 10.76
CA TYR A 189 -5.07 -6.06 11.79
C TYR A 189 -4.53 -5.79 13.19
N TRP A 190 -3.28 -6.18 13.48
CA TRP A 190 -2.65 -5.94 14.76
C TRP A 190 -2.01 -4.53 14.80
N PRO A 191 -2.59 -3.56 15.54
CA PRO A 191 -2.21 -2.15 15.41
C PRO A 191 -0.75 -1.86 15.75
N ALA A 192 -0.24 -2.39 16.87
CA ALA A 192 1.15 -2.20 17.30
C ALA A 192 2.17 -2.55 16.21
N SER A 193 1.93 -3.66 15.52
CA SER A 193 2.77 -4.14 14.42
C SER A 193 2.54 -3.35 13.13
N SER A 194 1.29 -3.11 12.76
CA SER A 194 0.92 -2.39 11.54
C SER A 194 1.44 -0.94 11.54
N VAL A 195 1.34 -0.24 12.66
CA VAL A 195 1.91 1.11 12.84
C VAL A 195 3.41 1.13 12.52
N SER A 196 4.14 0.15 13.04
CA SER A 196 5.60 0.06 12.89
C SER A 196 6.02 -0.32 11.47
N HIS A 197 5.37 -1.33 10.88
CA HIS A 197 5.93 -1.99 9.69
C HIS A 197 5.07 -1.88 8.42
N THR A 198 3.80 -1.49 8.54
CA THR A 198 2.85 -1.45 7.41
C THR A 198 2.48 0.00 7.06
N VAL A 199 2.09 0.79 8.06
CA VAL A 199 1.73 2.21 7.90
C VAL A 199 2.98 3.06 7.65
N SER A 200 4.07 2.79 8.38
CA SER A 200 5.33 3.52 8.28
C SER A 200 5.88 3.69 6.84
N PRO A 201 6.07 2.64 6.02
CA PRO A 201 6.56 2.81 4.65
C PRO A 201 5.58 3.59 3.75
N VAL A 202 4.28 3.56 4.05
CA VAL A 202 3.29 4.37 3.33
C VAL A 202 3.37 5.85 3.74
N LEU A 203 3.60 6.16 5.02
CA LEU A 203 3.87 7.53 5.47
C LEU A 203 5.16 8.09 4.85
N ALA A 204 6.19 7.27 4.67
CA ALA A 204 7.39 7.66 3.92
C ALA A 204 7.05 8.02 2.46
N CYS A 205 6.14 7.29 1.82
CA CYS A 205 5.62 7.63 0.49
C CYS A 205 4.86 8.98 0.49
N ALA A 206 4.12 9.29 1.56
CA ALA A 206 3.39 10.57 1.67
C ALA A 206 4.34 11.77 1.62
N ALA A 207 5.54 11.67 2.19
CA ALA A 207 6.55 12.73 2.18
C ALA A 207 7.03 13.10 0.77
N VAL A 208 6.88 12.21 -0.22
CA VAL A 208 7.24 12.44 -1.62
C VAL A 208 6.19 13.27 -2.37
N ILE A 209 4.94 13.33 -1.90
CA ILE A 209 3.84 14.00 -2.59
C ILE A 209 4.09 15.51 -2.76
N PRO A 210 4.48 16.28 -1.72
CA PRO A 210 4.81 17.70 -1.88
C PRO A 210 5.93 17.95 -2.88
N LEU A 211 6.96 17.09 -2.90
CA LEU A 211 8.05 17.15 -3.88
C LEU A 211 7.53 17.01 -5.32
N LEU A 212 6.62 16.06 -5.57
CA LEU A 212 6.03 15.85 -6.90
C LEU A 212 5.10 16.99 -7.33
N ARG A 213 4.49 17.69 -6.37
CA ARG A 213 3.56 18.81 -6.61
C ARG A 213 4.21 20.19 -6.59
N ALA A 214 5.43 20.33 -6.08
CA ALA A 214 6.12 21.60 -5.99
C ALA A 214 6.41 22.21 -7.38
N ARG A 215 5.68 23.28 -7.72
CA ARG A 215 5.89 24.09 -8.95
C ARG A 215 6.47 25.47 -8.66
N THR A 216 6.32 25.97 -7.43
CA THR A 216 6.73 27.31 -7.00
C THR A 216 7.87 27.24 -5.98
N ARG A 217 8.53 28.37 -5.71
CA ARG A 217 9.56 28.47 -4.66
C ARG A 217 8.99 28.17 -3.27
N ARG A 218 7.79 28.65 -2.96
CA ARG A 218 7.09 28.35 -1.69
C ARG A 218 6.76 26.87 -1.57
N GLY A 219 6.25 26.25 -2.64
CA GLY A 219 5.98 24.81 -2.67
C GLY A 219 7.25 23.97 -2.49
N TRP A 220 8.39 24.46 -2.96
CA TRP A 220 9.69 23.83 -2.72
C TRP A 220 10.11 23.92 -1.25
N GLY A 221 9.97 25.09 -0.61
CA GLY A 221 10.23 25.25 0.83
C GLY A 221 9.38 24.30 1.68
N LEU A 222 8.08 24.20 1.36
CA LEU A 222 7.18 23.24 2.01
C LEU A 222 7.66 21.79 1.81
N ALA A 223 8.09 21.42 0.60
CA ALA A 223 8.57 20.06 0.32
C ALA A 223 9.84 19.71 1.12
N LEU A 224 10.74 20.67 1.36
CA LEU A 224 11.91 20.48 2.21
C LEU A 224 11.53 20.37 3.69
N GLY A 225 10.63 21.23 4.17
CA GLY A 225 10.13 21.17 5.55
C GLY A 225 9.45 19.83 5.85
N VAL A 226 8.58 19.37 4.94
CA VAL A 226 7.93 18.05 5.07
C VAL A 226 8.95 16.92 5.04
N ALA A 227 9.99 17.00 4.18
CA ALA A 227 11.03 15.97 4.14
C ALA A 227 11.80 15.84 5.46
N LEU A 228 12.12 16.96 6.10
CA LEU A 228 12.80 16.98 7.39
C LEU A 228 11.91 16.38 8.49
N VAL A 229 10.68 16.90 8.63
CA VAL A 229 9.74 16.47 9.69
C VAL A 229 9.35 15.01 9.50
N ALA A 230 9.01 14.60 8.28
CA ALA A 230 8.68 13.21 7.98
C ALA A 230 9.91 12.30 8.18
N GLY A 231 11.12 12.77 7.85
CA GLY A 231 12.35 12.03 8.12
C GLY A 231 12.52 11.73 9.61
N VAL A 232 12.40 12.74 10.47
CA VAL A 232 12.49 12.58 11.93
C VAL A 232 11.39 11.65 12.45
N PHE A 233 10.16 11.83 11.95
CA PHE A 233 9.02 11.01 12.33
C PHE A 233 9.25 9.54 11.95
N ILE A 234 9.66 9.25 10.71
CA ILE A 234 9.96 7.88 10.25
C ILE A 234 11.13 7.28 11.05
N GLY A 235 12.20 8.05 11.30
CA GLY A 235 13.35 7.59 12.08
C GLY A 235 13.02 7.22 13.53
N THR A 236 11.97 7.82 14.11
CA THR A 236 11.45 7.50 15.45
C THR A 236 10.20 6.59 15.41
N LEU A 237 9.78 6.13 14.23
CA LEU A 237 8.62 5.26 14.06
C LEU A 237 9.03 3.79 13.89
N SER A 238 10.00 3.55 13.00
CA SER A 238 10.47 2.23 12.59
C SER A 238 11.91 2.27 12.09
N GLU A 239 12.79 1.54 12.75
CA GLU A 239 14.20 1.35 12.39
C GLU A 239 14.31 0.72 10.99
N GLU A 240 13.48 -0.28 10.71
CA GLU A 240 13.46 -0.98 9.43
C GLU A 240 13.01 -0.06 8.29
N THR A 241 11.93 0.71 8.46
CA THR A 241 11.54 1.72 7.45
C THR A 241 12.63 2.78 7.28
N ALA A 242 13.27 3.23 8.36
CA ALA A 242 14.35 4.21 8.28
C ALA A 242 15.53 3.68 7.42
N VAL A 243 15.91 2.42 7.59
CA VAL A 243 16.92 1.74 6.74
C VAL A 243 16.49 1.73 5.27
N VAL A 244 15.25 1.33 4.98
CA VAL A 244 14.73 1.31 3.60
C VAL A 244 14.78 2.70 2.96
N VAL A 245 14.34 3.74 3.70
CA VAL A 245 14.36 5.12 3.23
C VAL A 245 15.79 5.59 2.97
N LEU A 246 16.75 5.33 3.87
CA LEU A 246 18.15 5.70 3.69
C LEU A 246 18.77 5.02 2.47
N VAL A 247 18.51 3.72 2.26
CA VAL A 247 18.99 2.99 1.07
C VAL A 247 18.41 3.58 -0.21
N LEU A 248 17.11 3.90 -0.24
CA LEU A 248 16.47 4.53 -1.40
C LEU A 248 17.00 5.94 -1.67
N LEU A 249 17.18 6.77 -0.64
CA LEU A 249 17.74 8.11 -0.77
C LEU A 249 19.19 8.06 -1.27
N ALA A 250 20.00 7.13 -0.74
CA ALA A 250 21.35 6.89 -1.22
C ALA A 250 21.36 6.45 -2.70
N ALA A 251 20.49 5.51 -3.08
CA ALA A 251 20.36 5.05 -4.47
C ALA A 251 19.97 6.20 -5.41
N VAL A 252 19.03 7.06 -5.01
CA VAL A 252 18.64 8.25 -5.77
C VAL A 252 19.78 9.26 -5.87
N LEU A 253 20.52 9.51 -4.79
CA LEU A 253 21.68 10.41 -4.79
C LEU A 253 22.78 9.90 -5.72
N LEU A 254 23.16 8.62 -5.62
CA LEU A 254 24.15 7.98 -6.50
C LEU A 254 23.69 8.00 -7.95
N PHE A 255 22.43 7.70 -8.21
CA PHE A 255 21.87 7.77 -9.56
C PHE A 255 21.86 9.20 -10.12
N SER A 256 21.60 10.20 -9.27
CA SER A 256 21.66 11.61 -9.65
C SER A 256 23.08 12.06 -10.03
N LEU A 257 24.13 11.38 -9.56
CA LEU A 257 25.52 11.66 -9.98
C LEU A 257 25.71 11.43 -11.48
N ARG A 258 25.02 10.43 -12.06
CA ARG A 258 25.10 10.10 -13.48
C ARG A 258 24.14 10.89 -14.39
N ALA A 259 23.21 11.66 -13.81
CA ALA A 259 22.28 12.48 -14.56
C ALA A 259 22.95 13.78 -15.06
N VAL A 260 22.54 14.25 -16.25
CA VAL A 260 23.01 15.52 -16.84
C VAL A 260 22.76 16.67 -15.86
N PRO A 261 23.73 17.58 -15.65
CA PRO A 261 23.57 18.74 -14.77
C PRO A 261 22.30 19.53 -15.12
N GLY A 262 21.55 19.95 -14.09
CA GLY A 262 20.35 20.77 -14.28
C GLY A 262 19.66 21.13 -12.96
N PRO A 263 18.76 22.12 -12.94
CA PRO A 263 18.11 22.60 -11.71
C PRO A 263 17.33 21.52 -10.96
N THR A 264 16.77 20.54 -11.67
CA THR A 264 16.08 19.39 -11.05
C THR A 264 17.04 18.48 -10.31
N ARG A 265 18.25 18.24 -10.83
CA ARG A 265 19.29 17.44 -10.17
C ARG A 265 19.65 18.04 -8.82
N THR A 266 19.93 19.35 -8.79
CA THR A 266 20.26 20.06 -7.55
C THR A 266 19.10 20.02 -6.55
N ARG A 267 17.88 20.28 -7.01
CA ARG A 267 16.68 20.19 -6.16
C ARG A 267 16.51 18.79 -5.57
N THR A 268 16.55 17.74 -6.39
CA THR A 268 16.44 16.35 -5.92
C THR A 268 17.52 16.03 -4.88
N ARG A 269 18.77 16.45 -5.10
CA ARG A 269 19.85 16.22 -4.12
C ARG A 269 19.62 16.95 -2.81
N VAL A 270 19.23 18.22 -2.85
CA VAL A 270 18.94 19.00 -1.64
C VAL A 270 17.80 18.34 -0.86
N TRP A 271 16.71 17.96 -1.54
CA TRP A 271 15.60 17.27 -0.90
C TRP A 271 16.03 15.93 -0.29
N CYS A 272 16.81 15.12 -1.01
CA CYS A 272 17.35 13.87 -0.48
C CYS A 272 18.27 14.11 0.72
N GLY A 273 19.14 15.12 0.67
CA GLY A 273 20.03 15.46 1.79
C GLY A 273 19.25 15.87 3.03
N VAL A 274 18.21 16.70 2.88
CA VAL A 274 17.31 17.10 3.97
C VAL A 274 16.54 15.91 4.53
N ALA A 275 16.02 15.02 3.67
CA ALA A 275 15.35 13.80 4.09
C ALA A 275 16.30 12.85 4.86
N VAL A 276 17.53 12.64 4.37
CA VAL A 276 18.56 11.85 5.05
C VAL A 276 18.86 12.46 6.43
N ALA A 277 19.06 13.78 6.51
CA ALA A 277 19.31 14.45 7.77
C ALA A 277 18.16 14.23 8.78
N GLY A 278 16.91 14.37 8.33
CA GLY A 278 15.74 14.09 9.18
C GLY A 278 15.71 12.65 9.68
N VAL A 279 15.90 11.66 8.80
CA VAL A 279 15.92 10.24 9.20
C VAL A 279 17.07 9.94 10.16
N VAL A 280 18.26 10.49 9.93
CA VAL A 280 19.42 10.32 10.82
C VAL A 280 19.15 10.94 12.19
N ILE A 281 18.56 12.14 12.26
CA ILE A 281 18.16 12.76 13.53
C ILE A 281 17.15 11.87 14.27
N GLY A 282 16.12 11.38 13.58
CA GLY A 282 15.12 10.49 14.20
C GLY A 282 15.73 9.17 14.69
N ALA A 283 16.59 8.55 13.88
CA ALA A 283 17.29 7.32 14.26
C ALA A 283 18.26 7.55 15.42
N ALA A 284 18.91 8.72 15.50
CA ALA A 284 19.76 9.09 16.63
C ALA A 284 18.94 9.25 17.92
N ILE A 285 17.77 9.90 17.87
CA ILE A 285 16.85 9.99 19.01
C ILE A 285 16.47 8.59 19.51
N LEU A 286 16.09 7.70 18.58
CA LEU A 286 15.73 6.33 18.89
C LEU A 286 16.90 5.59 19.54
N TYR A 287 18.07 5.57 18.89
CA TYR A 287 19.22 4.75 19.29
C TYR A 287 19.89 5.24 20.58
N LEU A 288 19.92 6.56 20.79
CA LEU A 288 20.51 7.20 21.97
C LEU A 288 19.55 7.28 23.15
N SER A 289 18.27 6.94 22.96
CA SER A 289 17.28 6.98 24.03
C SER A 289 17.65 6.05 25.21
N PRO A 290 17.30 6.42 26.45
CA PRO A 290 17.53 5.56 27.61
C PRO A 290 16.84 4.19 27.50
N GLY A 291 15.64 4.15 26.90
CA GLY A 291 14.90 2.91 26.67
C GLY A 291 15.65 1.96 25.75
N ALA A 292 16.21 2.47 24.64
CA ALA A 292 16.99 1.65 23.73
C ALA A 292 18.24 1.04 24.39
N ARG A 293 18.92 1.78 25.29
CA ARG A 293 20.06 1.26 26.07
C ARG A 293 19.61 0.13 27.00
N THR A 294 18.59 0.39 27.83
CA THR A 294 18.01 -0.59 28.76
C THR A 294 17.57 -1.87 28.04
N ARG A 295 17.00 -1.72 26.84
CA ARG A 295 16.58 -2.86 26.02
C ARG A 295 17.77 -3.65 25.48
N ARG A 296 18.82 -2.99 25.00
CA ARG A 296 20.04 -3.67 24.54
C ARG A 296 20.70 -4.45 25.67
N GLU A 297 20.80 -3.86 26.86
CA GLU A 297 21.30 -4.51 28.07
C GLU A 297 20.45 -5.75 28.42
N ARG A 298 19.11 -5.62 28.43
CA ARG A 298 18.18 -6.73 28.73
C ARG A 298 18.31 -7.90 27.76
N PHE A 299 18.56 -7.64 26.48
CA PHE A 299 18.70 -8.68 25.46
C PHE A 299 20.15 -9.13 25.23
N GLY A 300 21.11 -8.65 26.02
CA GLY A 300 22.54 -8.97 25.83
C GLY A 300 23.09 -8.48 24.48
N ALA A 301 22.41 -7.54 23.83
CA ALA A 301 22.72 -7.11 22.47
C ALA A 301 24.11 -6.45 22.38
N ASP A 302 24.60 -5.87 23.46
CA ASP A 302 25.93 -5.24 23.53
C ASP A 302 27.08 -6.27 23.45
N SER A 303 26.82 -7.54 23.75
CA SER A 303 27.81 -8.63 23.69
C SER A 303 27.83 -9.42 22.38
N THR A 304 26.78 -9.27 21.55
CA THR A 304 26.69 -10.00 20.28
C THR A 304 27.25 -9.15 19.15
N THR A 305 28.31 -9.60 18.49
CA THR A 305 28.78 -8.99 17.24
C THR A 305 27.69 -9.19 16.17
N MET A 306 26.72 -8.26 16.09
CA MET A 306 25.65 -8.28 15.09
C MET A 306 26.21 -8.31 13.66
N LEU A 307 27.43 -7.80 13.49
CA LEU A 307 28.18 -7.76 12.25
C LEU A 307 29.20 -8.89 12.11
N GLY A 308 29.16 -9.90 12.98
CA GLY A 308 30.01 -11.08 12.89
C GLY A 308 29.71 -11.89 11.61
N PRO A 309 30.69 -12.52 10.96
CA PRO A 309 30.48 -13.26 9.70
C PRO A 309 29.38 -14.32 9.77
N ARG A 310 29.29 -15.04 10.91
CA ARG A 310 28.22 -16.03 11.15
C ARG A 310 26.84 -15.37 11.24
N ALA A 311 26.71 -14.25 11.96
CA ALA A 311 25.44 -13.53 12.08
C ALA A 311 24.98 -12.96 10.73
N LEU A 312 25.89 -12.40 9.95
CA LEU A 312 25.63 -11.91 8.59
C LEU A 312 25.23 -13.04 7.63
N GLY A 313 25.92 -14.19 7.70
CA GLY A 313 25.62 -15.37 6.89
C GLY A 313 24.27 -15.99 7.24
N ASP A 314 23.94 -16.07 8.53
CA ASP A 314 22.63 -16.53 8.95
C ASP A 314 21.52 -15.52 8.58
N ALA A 315 21.78 -14.21 8.65
CA ALA A 315 20.82 -13.19 8.22
C ALA A 315 20.57 -13.30 6.71
N LEU A 316 21.60 -13.64 5.93
CA LEU A 316 21.49 -13.84 4.49
C LEU A 316 20.61 -15.07 4.18
N ARG A 317 20.78 -16.17 4.93
CA ARG A 317 19.90 -17.35 4.83
C ARG A 317 18.45 -17.01 5.15
N SER A 318 18.20 -16.33 6.27
CA SER A 318 16.83 -15.90 6.61
C SER A 318 16.25 -14.95 5.55
N PHE A 319 17.04 -14.04 4.99
CA PHE A 319 16.58 -13.17 3.91
C PHE A 319 16.29 -13.94 2.62
N ALA A 320 17.09 -14.96 2.29
CA ALA A 320 16.82 -15.84 1.16
C ALA A 320 15.51 -16.63 1.33
N ASP A 321 15.21 -17.10 2.54
CA ASP A 321 13.93 -17.77 2.86
C ASP A 321 12.74 -16.81 2.69
N ILE A 322 12.89 -15.57 3.14
CA ILE A 322 11.90 -14.51 2.94
C ILE A 322 11.71 -14.26 1.45
N LEU A 323 12.80 -14.10 0.69
CA LEU A 323 12.74 -13.86 -0.74
C LEU A 323 12.08 -15.04 -1.47
N GLY A 324 12.37 -16.29 -1.08
CA GLY A 324 11.69 -17.47 -1.59
C GLY A 324 10.18 -17.40 -1.40
N THR A 325 9.73 -17.02 -0.19
CA THR A 325 8.30 -16.83 0.12
C THR A 325 7.69 -15.70 -0.73
N VAL A 326 8.37 -14.54 -0.81
CA VAL A 326 7.87 -13.36 -1.53
C VAL A 326 7.79 -13.60 -3.04
N LEU A 327 8.81 -14.21 -3.64
CA LEU A 327 8.86 -14.46 -5.09
C LEU A 327 7.90 -15.58 -5.53
N THR A 328 7.57 -16.52 -4.66
CA THR A 328 6.60 -17.61 -4.97
C THR A 328 5.15 -17.23 -4.68
N THR A 329 4.91 -16.09 -4.02
CA THR A 329 3.55 -15.58 -3.77
C THR A 329 2.96 -15.00 -5.06
N TRP A 330 2.16 -15.80 -5.75
CA TRP A 330 1.62 -15.46 -7.08
C TRP A 330 0.73 -14.21 -7.09
N GLN A 331 0.14 -13.83 -5.95
CA GLN A 331 -0.74 -12.66 -5.85
C GLN A 331 -0.01 -11.34 -6.19
N TYR A 332 1.32 -11.31 -6.10
CA TYR A 332 2.12 -10.18 -6.56
C TYR A 332 2.02 -9.95 -8.09
N LEU A 333 1.57 -10.94 -8.88
CA LEU A 333 1.27 -10.75 -10.30
C LEU A 333 0.17 -9.71 -10.54
N GLY A 334 -0.73 -9.47 -9.58
CA GLY A 334 -1.71 -8.40 -9.66
C GLY A 334 -1.06 -7.00 -9.73
N ALA A 335 0.05 -6.79 -9.02
CA ALA A 335 0.82 -5.54 -9.07
C ALA A 335 1.48 -5.34 -10.45
N VAL A 336 2.03 -6.41 -11.04
CA VAL A 336 2.58 -6.37 -12.41
C VAL A 336 1.46 -6.10 -13.42
N ALA A 337 0.34 -6.80 -13.31
CA ALA A 337 -0.79 -6.70 -14.23
C ALA A 337 -1.40 -5.29 -14.24
N VAL A 338 -1.63 -4.69 -13.06
CA VAL A 338 -2.15 -3.31 -12.97
C VAL A 338 -1.13 -2.29 -13.50
N GLY A 339 0.17 -2.56 -13.31
CA GLY A 339 1.26 -1.84 -13.97
C GLY A 339 1.16 -1.92 -15.49
N VAL A 340 0.97 -3.11 -16.06
CA VAL A 340 0.80 -3.30 -17.52
C VAL A 340 -0.36 -2.47 -18.05
N LEU A 341 -1.51 -2.49 -17.36
CA LEU A 341 -2.65 -1.64 -17.70
C LEU A 341 -2.29 -0.14 -17.66
N LEU A 342 -1.57 0.29 -16.61
CA LEU A 342 -1.07 1.66 -16.50
C LEU A 342 -0.21 2.05 -17.72
N GLY A 343 0.75 1.20 -18.08
CA GLY A 343 1.64 1.41 -19.22
C GLY A 343 0.93 1.44 -20.58
N LEU A 344 -0.11 0.62 -20.75
CA LEU A 344 -0.90 0.53 -21.98
C LEU A 344 -1.87 1.69 -22.16
N LEU A 345 -2.42 2.25 -21.07
CA LEU A 345 -3.53 3.21 -21.12
C LEU A 345 -3.10 4.67 -21.00
N VAL A 346 -1.94 4.93 -20.39
CA VAL A 346 -1.41 6.28 -20.24
C VAL A 346 -0.95 6.88 -21.58
N ARG A 347 -1.20 8.19 -21.76
CA ARG A 347 -0.81 8.98 -22.93
C ARG A 347 0.06 10.15 -22.51
N HIS A 348 0.92 10.62 -23.41
CA HIS A 348 1.61 11.90 -23.23
C HIS A 348 0.68 13.02 -23.68
N ASP A 349 0.64 14.11 -22.90
CA ASP A 349 -0.03 15.33 -23.30
C ASP A 349 0.74 16.00 -24.43
N GLY A 350 0.46 15.60 -25.66
CA GLY A 350 1.01 16.18 -26.89
C GLY A 350 0.45 17.57 -27.21
N ARG A 351 0.09 18.37 -26.20
CA ARG A 351 -0.40 19.74 -26.35
C ARG A 351 0.72 20.72 -26.69
N GLU A 352 1.78 20.22 -27.31
CA GLU A 352 2.79 21.04 -27.94
C GLU A 352 2.10 21.59 -29.18
N ARG A 353 1.65 22.84 -29.03
CA ARG A 353 1.16 23.74 -30.07
C ARG A 353 1.77 23.32 -31.41
N ASP A 354 0.95 22.77 -32.30
CA ASP A 354 1.11 23.00 -33.73
C ASP A 354 0.98 24.52 -33.90
N GLY A 355 2.06 25.23 -33.59
CA GLY A 355 2.34 26.59 -34.00
C GLY A 355 2.77 26.61 -35.46
N ARG A 356 2.20 25.74 -36.30
CA ARG A 356 1.75 26.21 -37.61
C ARG A 356 0.68 27.24 -37.26
N GLY A 357 1.05 28.51 -37.07
CA GLY A 357 1.58 29.21 -38.22
C GLY A 357 0.53 29.05 -39.33
N THR A 358 -0.73 29.34 -39.00
CA THR A 358 -1.55 30.12 -39.91
C THR A 358 -0.73 31.37 -40.21
N GLU A 359 0.22 31.22 -41.13
CA GLU A 359 0.56 32.27 -42.07
C GLU A 359 -0.79 32.64 -42.69
N GLY A 360 -1.46 33.61 -42.06
CA GLY A 360 -2.46 34.37 -42.77
C GLY A 360 -1.77 34.89 -44.02
N PRO A 361 -2.44 34.88 -45.18
CA PRO A 361 -1.93 35.54 -46.37
C PRO A 361 -1.85 37.04 -46.04
N GLY A 362 -0.67 37.46 -45.59
CA GLY A 362 -0.34 38.83 -45.27
C GLY A 362 -0.05 39.57 -46.55
N THR A 363 -1.06 40.31 -46.97
CA THR A 363 -1.00 41.45 -47.90
C THR A 363 0.20 42.36 -47.63
N ASP A 364 0.83 42.78 -48.72
CA ASP A 364 1.79 43.88 -48.81
C ASP A 364 1.36 45.08 -47.96
N GLY A 365 2.22 45.49 -47.03
CA GLY A 365 1.90 46.52 -46.06
C GLY A 365 3.13 47.17 -45.45
N ARG A 366 3.84 47.96 -46.27
CA ARG A 366 4.61 49.17 -45.94
C ARG A 366 5.50 49.15 -44.68
N ARG A 367 6.80 49.05 -44.93
CA ARG A 367 7.92 49.44 -44.05
C ARG A 367 7.69 50.83 -43.43
N THR A 368 7.70 50.90 -42.11
CA THR A 368 8.14 52.08 -41.35
C THR A 368 9.28 51.64 -40.44
N GLU A 369 10.47 52.15 -40.73
CA GLU A 369 11.68 51.96 -39.93
C GLU A 369 11.57 52.85 -38.69
N GLY A 370 11.51 52.22 -37.50
CA GLY A 370 11.56 52.89 -36.20
C GLY A 370 12.83 52.45 -35.45
N PRO A 371 13.58 53.38 -34.84
CA PRO A 371 14.87 53.07 -34.25
C PRO A 371 14.75 52.42 -32.86
N GLY A 372 15.41 51.27 -32.74
CA GLY A 372 16.21 50.86 -31.58
C GLY A 372 15.64 51.07 -30.17
N THR A 373 14.95 50.07 -29.65
CA THR A 373 15.03 49.75 -28.22
C THR A 373 15.46 48.31 -28.08
N ASP A 374 16.64 48.15 -27.46
CA ASP A 374 17.35 46.90 -27.18
C ASP A 374 16.53 46.04 -26.19
N GLY A 375 15.48 45.42 -26.73
CA GLY A 375 14.56 44.58 -25.99
C GLY A 375 15.23 43.28 -25.62
N ARG A 376 15.96 43.28 -24.49
CA ARG A 376 16.55 42.13 -23.82
C ARG A 376 15.48 41.06 -23.66
N ARG A 377 15.36 40.17 -24.66
CA ARG A 377 14.53 38.96 -24.61
C ARG A 377 15.06 38.14 -23.44
N THR A 378 14.41 38.29 -22.29
CA THR A 378 14.56 37.35 -21.19
C THR A 378 14.04 36.03 -21.71
N GLU A 379 14.96 35.20 -22.19
CA GLU A 379 14.72 33.78 -22.44
C GLU A 379 14.15 33.19 -21.15
N GLY A 380 12.83 33.05 -21.12
CA GLY A 380 12.13 32.49 -19.98
C GLY A 380 12.71 31.10 -19.72
N PRO A 381 13.12 30.76 -18.48
CA PRO A 381 13.79 29.50 -18.14
C PRO A 381 12.86 28.26 -18.16
N GLY A 382 11.88 28.25 -19.08
CA GLY A 382 10.78 27.29 -19.16
C GLY A 382 10.80 26.39 -20.39
N GLY A 383 11.93 26.29 -21.11
CA GLY A 383 12.08 25.42 -22.27
C GLY A 383 11.61 23.97 -21.99
N PRO A 384 10.86 23.33 -22.91
CA PRO A 384 10.41 21.95 -22.78
C PRO A 384 11.61 21.04 -22.58
N TRP A 385 11.57 20.20 -21.54
CA TRP A 385 12.61 19.22 -21.22
C TRP A 385 12.94 18.38 -22.47
N PRO A 386 14.10 18.58 -23.13
CA PRO A 386 14.53 17.69 -24.19
C PRO A 386 14.70 16.33 -23.53
N GLY A 387 13.99 15.32 -24.05
CA GLY A 387 13.82 14.01 -23.40
C GLY A 387 15.11 13.50 -22.76
N GLY A 388 15.23 13.70 -21.45
CA GLY A 388 16.45 13.41 -20.72
C GLY A 388 16.82 11.93 -20.84
N PRO A 389 18.08 11.56 -20.56
CA PRO A 389 18.60 10.19 -20.74
C PRO A 389 17.77 9.08 -20.05
N LEU A 390 16.98 9.44 -19.03
CA LEU A 390 16.05 8.54 -18.34
C LEU A 390 14.91 8.03 -19.24
N GLY A 391 14.48 8.81 -20.24
CA GLY A 391 13.49 8.36 -21.22
C GLY A 391 14.04 7.32 -22.19
N ARG A 392 15.36 7.30 -22.41
CA ARG A 392 16.03 6.39 -23.34
C ARG A 392 16.36 5.03 -22.71
N ARG A 393 16.59 4.97 -21.39
CA ARG A 393 16.97 3.74 -20.67
C ARG A 393 16.15 3.50 -19.40
N PRO A 394 14.85 3.19 -19.50
CA PRO A 394 13.97 2.98 -18.34
C PRO A 394 14.33 1.76 -17.49
N LEU A 395 15.16 0.84 -18.00
CA LEU A 395 15.61 -0.35 -17.28
C LEU A 395 16.59 0.00 -16.14
N VAL A 396 17.42 1.03 -16.30
CA VAL A 396 18.41 1.40 -15.28
C VAL A 396 17.78 1.78 -13.94
N PRO A 397 16.79 2.71 -13.87
CA PRO A 397 16.16 3.03 -12.59
C PRO A 397 15.40 1.83 -12.00
N LEU A 398 14.86 0.93 -12.83
CA LEU A 398 14.23 -0.30 -12.35
C LEU A 398 15.25 -1.24 -11.69
N LEU A 399 16.42 -1.44 -12.32
CA LEU A 399 17.52 -2.24 -11.77
C LEU A 399 18.08 -1.64 -10.47
N VAL A 400 18.26 -0.31 -10.44
CA VAL A 400 18.68 0.40 -9.21
C VAL A 400 17.65 0.23 -8.10
N GLY A 401 16.36 0.34 -8.43
CA GLY A 401 15.28 0.10 -7.48
C GLY A 401 15.24 -1.34 -6.97
N PHE A 402 15.44 -2.33 -7.85
CA PHE A 402 15.51 -3.74 -7.48
C PHE A 402 16.71 -4.03 -6.57
N LEU A 403 17.89 -3.47 -6.89
CA LEU A 403 19.07 -3.57 -6.01
C LEU A 403 18.81 -2.92 -4.65
N ALA A 404 18.16 -1.74 -4.63
CA ALA A 404 17.78 -1.09 -3.38
C ALA A 404 16.82 -1.95 -2.54
N PHE A 405 15.87 -2.65 -3.17
CA PHE A 405 14.99 -3.62 -2.50
C PHE A 405 15.79 -4.78 -1.88
N LEU A 406 16.72 -5.38 -2.62
CA LEU A 406 17.55 -6.48 -2.10
C LEU A 406 18.42 -6.03 -0.93
N VAL A 407 19.10 -4.89 -1.07
CA VAL A 407 19.97 -4.34 -0.02
C VAL A 407 19.14 -3.96 1.20
N ALA A 408 18.02 -3.26 1.02
CA ALA A 408 17.17 -2.84 2.13
C ALA A 408 16.55 -4.04 2.86
N GLY A 409 16.05 -5.04 2.13
CA GLY A 409 15.49 -6.25 2.74
C GLY A 409 16.53 -7.04 3.54
N TYR A 410 17.76 -7.16 3.02
CA TYR A 410 18.86 -7.79 3.74
C TYR A 410 19.23 -7.00 5.02
N LEU A 411 19.38 -5.67 4.92
CA LEU A 411 19.69 -4.83 6.08
C LEU A 411 18.57 -4.84 7.13
N CYS A 412 17.30 -4.82 6.72
CA CYS A 412 16.17 -4.99 7.65
C CYS A 412 16.23 -6.34 8.36
N THR A 413 16.65 -7.40 7.66
CA THR A 413 16.83 -8.72 8.27
C THR A 413 17.94 -8.71 9.33
N ILE A 414 19.05 -7.99 9.09
CA ILE A 414 20.11 -7.79 10.09
C ILE A 414 19.57 -7.04 11.31
N VAL A 415 18.85 -5.94 11.09
CA VAL A 415 18.31 -5.09 12.17
C VAL A 415 17.24 -5.80 13.00
N ALA A 416 16.40 -6.64 12.38
CA ALA A 416 15.35 -7.38 13.07
C ALA A 416 15.90 -8.59 13.87
N ARG A 417 17.04 -9.17 13.45
CA ARG A 417 17.57 -10.41 14.02
C ARG A 417 17.78 -10.39 15.54
N PRO A 418 18.30 -9.34 16.19
CA PRO A 418 18.45 -9.30 17.64
C PRO A 418 17.13 -9.51 18.39
N ALA A 419 16.01 -9.04 17.84
CA ALA A 419 14.69 -9.17 18.46
C ALA A 419 14.00 -10.52 18.15
N PHE A 420 14.29 -11.11 16.98
CA PHE A 420 13.54 -12.27 16.47
C PHE A 420 14.38 -13.55 16.32
N GLY A 421 15.70 -13.47 16.47
CA GLY A 421 16.63 -14.57 16.24
C GLY A 421 16.51 -15.15 14.83
N THR A 422 16.52 -16.48 14.73
CA THR A 422 16.30 -17.21 13.47
C THR A 422 14.85 -17.17 13.00
N SER A 423 13.92 -16.71 13.85
CA SER A 423 12.48 -16.64 13.52
C SER A 423 12.09 -15.39 12.72
N VAL A 424 13.04 -14.55 12.27
CA VAL A 424 12.76 -13.39 11.40
C VAL A 424 12.02 -13.81 10.12
N ALA A 425 12.39 -14.95 9.54
CA ALA A 425 11.72 -15.54 8.37
C ALA A 425 10.31 -16.09 8.67
N LEU A 426 9.89 -16.11 9.94
CA LEU A 426 8.54 -16.49 10.37
C LEU A 426 7.75 -15.29 10.93
N ALA A 427 8.34 -14.08 10.88
CA ALA A 427 7.77 -12.85 11.38
C ALA A 427 7.38 -11.91 10.23
N PRO A 428 6.37 -12.25 9.39
CA PRO A 428 6.04 -11.49 8.18
C PRO A 428 5.68 -10.02 8.42
N ARG A 429 5.39 -9.64 9.67
CA ARG A 429 5.21 -8.24 10.05
C ARG A 429 6.40 -7.36 9.70
N VAL A 430 7.64 -7.79 9.95
CA VAL A 430 8.83 -6.95 9.71
C VAL A 430 9.20 -6.86 8.23
N TRP A 431 8.50 -7.62 7.36
CA TRP A 431 8.73 -7.55 5.92
C TRP A 431 8.04 -6.34 5.31
N GLY A 432 6.99 -5.83 5.95
CA GLY A 432 6.17 -4.71 5.47
C GLY A 432 7.01 -3.49 5.07
N ASP A 433 8.09 -3.20 5.81
CA ASP A 433 8.97 -2.06 5.60
C ASP A 433 9.58 -2.02 4.20
N PHE A 434 9.98 -3.18 3.65
CA PHE A 434 10.56 -3.28 2.30
C PHE A 434 9.61 -3.91 1.27
N LEU A 435 8.52 -4.56 1.69
CA LEU A 435 7.54 -5.14 0.77
C LEU A 435 6.75 -4.08 0.00
N LEU A 436 6.49 -2.90 0.58
CA LEU A 436 5.85 -1.82 -0.18
C LEU A 436 6.72 -1.41 -1.37
N LEU A 437 8.05 -1.29 -1.16
CA LEU A 437 9.00 -1.01 -2.23
C LEU A 437 8.93 -2.07 -3.33
N TYR A 438 8.88 -3.36 -2.96
CA TYR A 438 8.72 -4.45 -3.91
C TYR A 438 7.43 -4.31 -4.76
N VAL A 439 6.28 -4.09 -4.11
CA VAL A 439 5.00 -3.91 -4.80
C VAL A 439 5.06 -2.73 -5.78
N LEU A 440 5.63 -1.59 -5.37
CA LEU A 440 5.79 -0.42 -6.23
C LEU A 440 6.75 -0.68 -7.41
N LEU A 441 7.81 -1.46 -7.20
CA LEU A 441 8.73 -1.89 -8.27
C LEU A 441 8.04 -2.80 -9.28
N LEU A 442 7.20 -3.73 -8.83
CA LEU A 442 6.40 -4.59 -9.72
C LEU A 442 5.40 -3.78 -10.56
N VAL A 443 4.73 -2.80 -9.96
CA VAL A 443 3.86 -1.86 -10.70
C VAL A 443 4.66 -1.09 -11.74
N CYS A 444 5.85 -0.59 -11.39
CA CYS A 444 6.72 0.12 -12.32
C CYS A 444 7.22 -0.78 -13.46
N ALA A 445 7.64 -2.00 -13.15
CA ALA A 445 8.06 -3.01 -14.12
C ALA A 445 6.91 -3.33 -15.09
N GLY A 446 5.72 -3.58 -14.57
CA GLY A 446 4.50 -3.75 -15.36
C GLY A 446 4.23 -2.55 -16.27
N ALA A 447 4.33 -1.32 -15.77
CA ALA A 447 4.11 -0.11 -16.55
C ALA A 447 5.13 0.07 -17.68
N LEU A 448 6.39 -0.28 -17.45
CA LEU A 448 7.41 -0.30 -18.49
C LEU A 448 7.13 -1.38 -19.54
N LEU A 449 6.73 -2.58 -19.12
CA LEU A 449 6.33 -3.67 -20.01
C LEU A 449 5.13 -3.27 -20.87
N GLY A 450 4.07 -2.72 -20.27
CA GLY A 450 2.90 -2.22 -20.99
C GLY A 450 3.25 -1.16 -22.03
N ARG A 451 4.15 -0.23 -21.71
CA ARG A 451 4.65 0.76 -22.69
C ARG A 451 5.48 0.13 -23.80
N ALA A 452 6.33 -0.84 -23.50
CA ALA A 452 7.13 -1.54 -24.49
C ALA A 452 6.24 -2.32 -25.48
N LEU A 453 5.21 -3.01 -24.97
CA LEU A 453 4.19 -3.69 -25.77
C LEU A 453 3.41 -2.69 -26.62
N LEU A 454 3.02 -1.53 -26.09
CA LEU A 454 2.36 -0.48 -26.85
C LEU A 454 3.23 0.05 -27.99
N ARG A 455 4.54 0.24 -27.77
CA ARG A 455 5.49 0.70 -28.80
C ARG A 455 5.66 -0.35 -29.89
N ARG A 456 5.81 -1.63 -29.53
CA ARG A 456 5.89 -2.75 -30.49
C ARG A 456 4.61 -2.85 -31.31
N ALA A 457 3.47 -2.72 -30.65
CA ALA A 457 2.17 -2.72 -31.31
C ALA A 457 2.04 -1.59 -32.36
N ARG A 458 2.52 -0.38 -32.06
CA ARG A 458 2.49 0.73 -33.03
C ARG A 458 3.34 0.46 -34.29
N ARG A 459 4.46 -0.26 -34.15
CA ARG A 459 5.34 -0.60 -35.28
C ARG A 459 4.73 -1.67 -36.20
N SER A 460 3.94 -2.59 -35.66
CA SER A 460 3.41 -3.76 -36.39
C SER A 460 2.06 -3.53 -37.10
N GLY A 461 1.56 -2.30 -37.19
CA GLY A 461 0.36 -1.96 -37.98
C GLY A 461 -0.96 -2.56 -37.48
N ARG A 462 -1.89 -2.91 -38.40
CA ARG A 462 -3.28 -3.31 -38.06
C ARG A 462 -3.38 -4.55 -37.16
N ARG A 463 -2.52 -5.57 -37.35
CA ARG A 463 -2.52 -6.81 -36.54
C ARG A 463 -2.29 -6.55 -35.05
N ALA A 464 -1.62 -5.45 -34.71
CA ALA A 464 -1.27 -5.14 -33.34
C ALA A 464 -2.40 -4.52 -32.49
N ARG A 465 -3.50 -4.07 -33.10
CA ARG A 465 -4.67 -3.61 -32.33
C ARG A 465 -5.28 -4.76 -31.53
N GLY A 466 -5.35 -5.97 -32.12
CA GLY A 466 -5.84 -7.17 -31.43
C GLY A 466 -4.95 -7.55 -30.24
N ALA A 467 -3.63 -7.59 -30.45
CA ALA A 467 -2.67 -7.92 -29.39
C ALA A 467 -2.77 -6.98 -28.17
N ARG A 468 -3.02 -5.68 -28.38
CA ARG A 468 -3.21 -4.72 -27.28
C ARG A 468 -4.47 -5.04 -26.47
N THR A 469 -5.59 -5.31 -27.12
CA THR A 469 -6.86 -5.65 -26.45
C THR A 469 -6.71 -6.94 -25.66
N VAL A 470 -6.10 -7.97 -26.26
CA VAL A 470 -5.82 -9.25 -25.58
C VAL A 470 -4.92 -9.04 -24.36
N THR A 471 -3.83 -8.28 -24.51
CA THR A 471 -2.92 -7.99 -23.37
C THR A 471 -3.65 -7.27 -22.24
N ALA A 472 -4.47 -6.27 -22.56
CA ALA A 472 -5.25 -5.55 -21.57
C ALA A 472 -6.30 -6.45 -20.89
N ALA A 473 -6.96 -7.34 -21.66
CA ALA A 473 -7.92 -8.30 -21.12
C ALA A 473 -7.25 -9.31 -20.17
N VAL A 474 -6.10 -9.87 -20.56
CA VAL A 474 -5.31 -10.78 -19.71
C VAL A 474 -4.85 -10.07 -18.43
N ALA A 475 -4.35 -8.84 -18.53
CA ALA A 475 -3.94 -8.08 -17.36
C ALA A 475 -5.14 -7.76 -16.43
N ALA A 476 -6.30 -7.41 -17.00
CA ALA A 476 -7.53 -7.21 -16.23
C ALA A 476 -7.99 -8.51 -15.53
N ALA A 477 -7.96 -9.65 -16.24
CA ALA A 477 -8.29 -10.96 -15.69
C ALA A 477 -7.33 -11.35 -14.56
N LEU A 478 -6.03 -11.11 -14.70
CA LEU A 478 -5.05 -11.36 -13.64
C LEU A 478 -5.28 -10.47 -12.41
N CYS A 479 -5.68 -9.20 -12.59
CA CYS A 479 -6.06 -8.33 -11.47
C CYS A 479 -7.29 -8.89 -10.74
N ALA A 480 -8.32 -9.33 -11.49
CA ALA A 480 -9.52 -9.93 -10.92
C ALA A 480 -9.21 -11.25 -10.18
N LEU A 481 -8.43 -12.14 -10.81
CA LEU A 481 -8.00 -13.41 -10.21
C LEU A 481 -7.19 -13.19 -8.94
N THR A 482 -6.30 -12.19 -8.92
CA THR A 482 -5.57 -11.80 -7.71
C THR A 482 -6.52 -11.39 -6.59
N CYS A 483 -7.56 -10.59 -6.88
CA CYS A 483 -8.54 -10.19 -5.88
C CYS A 483 -9.30 -11.40 -5.32
N VAL A 484 -9.72 -12.33 -6.18
CA VAL A 484 -10.36 -13.60 -5.77
C VAL A 484 -9.41 -14.44 -4.92
N GLY A 485 -8.15 -14.58 -5.33
CA GLY A 485 -7.13 -15.32 -4.60
C GLY A 485 -6.80 -14.75 -3.22
N LEU A 486 -6.95 -13.44 -3.03
CA LEU A 486 -6.79 -12.76 -1.74
C LEU A 486 -8.07 -12.82 -0.88
N ALA A 487 -9.25 -12.90 -1.50
CA ALA A 487 -10.53 -13.01 -0.77
C ALA A 487 -10.64 -14.31 0.03
N VAL A 488 -10.13 -15.44 -0.50
CA VAL A 488 -10.19 -16.75 0.18
C VAL A 488 -9.48 -16.76 1.54
N PRO A 489 -8.18 -16.40 1.66
CA PRO A 489 -7.51 -16.35 2.95
C PRO A 489 -8.11 -15.29 3.88
N LEU A 490 -8.63 -14.18 3.33
CA LEU A 490 -9.31 -13.14 4.10
C LEU A 490 -10.58 -13.67 4.78
N PHE A 491 -11.43 -14.41 4.06
CA PHE A 491 -12.64 -15.02 4.62
C PHE A 491 -12.33 -16.05 5.71
N ARG A 492 -11.30 -16.90 5.49
CA ARG A 492 -10.85 -17.84 6.54
C ARG A 492 -10.32 -17.12 7.78
N LEU A 493 -9.67 -15.97 7.59
CA LEU A 493 -9.18 -15.16 8.69
C LEU A 493 -10.35 -14.52 9.46
N GLU A 494 -11.38 -14.02 8.77
CA GLU A 494 -12.60 -13.49 9.40
C GLU A 494 -13.21 -14.49 10.37
N GLN A 495 -13.42 -15.74 9.94
CA GLN A 495 -13.99 -16.79 10.80
C GLN A 495 -13.15 -17.02 12.07
N ARG A 496 -11.82 -17.03 11.95
CA ARG A 496 -10.92 -17.18 13.11
C ARG A 496 -10.96 -15.97 14.03
N MET A 497 -11.06 -14.77 13.46
CA MET A 497 -11.17 -13.52 14.21
C MET A 497 -12.51 -13.44 14.95
N ASP A 498 -13.60 -13.88 14.34
CA ASP A 498 -14.93 -13.91 14.97
C ASP A 498 -14.96 -14.85 16.18
N VAL A 499 -14.48 -16.09 16.01
CA VAL A 499 -14.37 -17.06 17.11
C VAL A 499 -13.50 -16.50 18.25
N ARG A 500 -12.37 -15.85 17.92
CA ARG A 500 -11.54 -15.21 18.95
C ARG A 500 -12.29 -14.07 19.63
N ALA A 501 -12.94 -13.18 18.86
CA ALA A 501 -13.65 -12.03 19.39
C ALA A 501 -14.71 -12.45 20.41
N GLN A 502 -15.55 -13.46 20.07
CA GLN A 502 -16.57 -13.97 20.97
C GLN A 502 -16.00 -14.59 22.26
N ARG A 503 -14.88 -15.32 22.16
CA ARG A 503 -14.20 -15.91 23.34
C ARG A 503 -13.56 -14.83 24.20
N TRP A 504 -12.91 -13.85 23.57
CA TRP A 504 -12.31 -12.71 24.25
C TRP A 504 -13.39 -11.87 24.94
N ASP A 505 -14.53 -11.59 24.31
CA ASP A 505 -15.61 -10.77 24.87
C ASP A 505 -16.28 -11.44 26.09
N ARG A 506 -16.36 -12.78 26.11
CA ARG A 506 -16.80 -13.53 27.31
C ARG A 506 -15.79 -13.42 28.44
N GLN A 507 -14.51 -13.62 28.13
CA GLN A 507 -13.44 -13.53 29.11
C GLN A 507 -13.28 -12.11 29.67
N ASP A 508 -13.35 -11.08 28.82
CA ASP A 508 -13.28 -9.67 29.25
C ASP A 508 -14.41 -9.32 30.21
N ARG A 509 -15.65 -9.75 29.92
CA ARG A 509 -16.78 -9.58 30.85
C ARG A 509 -16.54 -10.27 32.19
N SER A 510 -16.15 -11.55 32.16
CA SER A 510 -15.88 -12.33 33.38
C SER A 510 -14.79 -11.68 34.25
N LEU A 511 -13.69 -11.21 33.63
CA LEU A 511 -12.60 -10.54 34.33
C LEU A 511 -13.04 -9.20 34.94
N ARG A 512 -13.82 -8.40 34.21
CA ARG A 512 -14.36 -7.13 34.72
C ARG A 512 -15.33 -7.34 35.87
N GLU A 513 -16.26 -8.28 35.73
CA GLU A 513 -17.23 -8.61 36.77
C GLU A 513 -16.55 -9.16 38.02
N GLY A 514 -15.54 -10.02 37.86
CA GLY A 514 -14.73 -10.52 38.97
C GLY A 514 -13.97 -9.41 39.67
N ALA A 515 -13.33 -8.51 38.92
CA ALA A 515 -12.63 -7.35 39.48
C ALA A 515 -13.60 -6.41 40.22
N ALA A 516 -14.80 -6.17 39.66
CA ALA A 516 -15.84 -5.37 40.29
C ALA A 516 -16.37 -5.98 41.60
N ARG A 517 -16.34 -7.31 41.75
CA ARG A 517 -16.62 -8.03 43.01
C ARG A 517 -15.44 -8.05 43.99
N GLY A 518 -14.35 -7.34 43.70
CA GLY A 518 -13.16 -7.25 44.56
C GLY A 518 -12.22 -8.45 44.45
N ALA A 519 -12.37 -9.32 43.44
CA ALA A 519 -11.41 -10.39 43.22
C ALA A 519 -10.04 -9.81 42.84
N ARG A 520 -8.98 -10.27 43.52
CA ARG A 520 -7.60 -9.85 43.24
C ARG A 520 -6.88 -10.75 42.25
N VAL A 521 -7.34 -12.01 42.14
CA VAL A 521 -6.76 -13.03 41.25
C VAL A 521 -7.89 -13.71 40.49
N LEU A 522 -7.79 -13.75 39.16
CA LEU A 522 -8.78 -14.38 38.29
C LEU A 522 -8.14 -15.29 37.24
N PRO A 523 -8.82 -16.36 36.81
CA PRO A 523 -8.34 -17.23 35.74
C PRO A 523 -8.38 -16.53 34.37
N TYR A 524 -7.39 -16.83 33.53
CA TYR A 524 -7.27 -16.36 32.15
C TYR A 524 -6.97 -17.53 31.21
N THR A 525 -7.79 -17.65 30.16
CA THR A 525 -7.63 -18.62 29.09
C THR A 525 -7.02 -17.93 27.85
N PRO A 526 -5.90 -18.44 27.30
CA PRO A 526 -5.33 -17.89 26.07
C PRO A 526 -6.28 -18.03 24.87
N VAL A 527 -6.58 -16.93 24.20
CA VAL A 527 -7.44 -16.88 23.01
C VAL A 527 -6.66 -16.39 21.78
N SER A 528 -5.62 -17.12 21.38
CA SER A 528 -4.72 -16.70 20.29
C SER A 528 -5.38 -16.80 18.90
N VAL A 529 -5.13 -15.81 18.04
CA VAL A 529 -5.40 -15.86 16.59
C VAL A 529 -4.10 -15.71 15.83
N SER A 530 -3.91 -16.49 14.77
CA SER A 530 -2.74 -16.39 13.87
C SER A 530 -1.38 -16.44 14.59
N GLY A 531 -1.30 -17.19 15.69
CA GLY A 531 -0.11 -17.32 16.53
C GLY A 531 0.33 -16.00 17.19
N MET A 532 -0.62 -15.10 17.44
CA MET A 532 -0.40 -13.88 18.22
C MET A 532 -0.16 -14.24 19.69
N GLY A 533 0.72 -13.49 20.36
CA GLY A 533 1.07 -13.72 21.76
C GLY A 533 -0.11 -13.44 22.68
N GLU A 534 -0.37 -14.36 23.60
CA GLU A 534 -1.38 -14.23 24.66
C GLU A 534 -0.72 -14.65 25.98
N PRO A 535 -1.19 -14.13 27.14
CA PRO A 535 -0.76 -14.63 28.44
C PRO A 535 -0.90 -16.14 28.49
N PHE A 536 0.06 -16.82 29.10
CA PHE A 536 0.07 -18.27 29.25
C PHE A 536 0.13 -19.05 27.92
N GLY A 537 0.66 -18.43 26.86
CA GLY A 537 0.92 -19.10 25.59
C GLY A 537 1.82 -20.34 25.77
N GLY A 538 1.62 -21.34 24.91
CA GLY A 538 2.38 -22.60 24.99
C GLY A 538 2.04 -23.44 26.23
N ASN A 539 0.75 -23.55 26.56
CA ASN A 539 0.22 -24.34 27.68
C ASN A 539 0.72 -23.86 29.05
N GLY A 540 0.61 -22.56 29.34
CA GLY A 540 1.01 -21.99 30.63
C GLY A 540 2.48 -21.58 30.73
N LYS A 541 3.33 -22.00 29.78
CA LYS A 541 4.79 -21.79 29.88
C LYS A 541 5.24 -20.35 29.67
N ARG A 542 4.49 -19.54 28.92
CA ARG A 542 4.85 -18.14 28.64
C ARG A 542 4.04 -17.20 29.52
N LEU A 543 4.68 -16.63 30.53
CA LEU A 543 4.04 -15.68 31.46
C LEU A 543 3.68 -14.35 30.80
N TRP A 544 4.50 -13.87 29.87
CA TRP A 544 4.25 -12.61 29.16
C TRP A 544 3.10 -12.75 28.15
N PRO A 545 2.17 -11.77 28.02
CA PRO A 545 2.07 -10.47 28.72
C PRO A 545 1.15 -10.44 29.96
N GLY A 546 1.13 -11.49 30.79
CA GLY A 546 0.13 -11.65 31.86
C GLY A 546 0.11 -10.56 32.93
N GLN A 547 1.26 -9.98 33.31
CA GLN A 547 1.30 -8.84 34.23
C GLN A 547 0.61 -7.60 33.65
N CYS A 548 0.78 -7.35 32.35
CA CYS A 548 0.12 -6.24 31.67
C CYS A 548 -1.40 -6.43 31.64
N VAL A 549 -1.87 -7.67 31.44
CA VAL A 549 -3.29 -8.01 31.52
C VAL A 549 -3.86 -7.82 32.92
N ALA A 550 -3.13 -8.25 33.96
CA ALA A 550 -3.54 -8.00 35.34
C ALA A 550 -3.69 -6.49 35.62
N ARG A 551 -2.72 -5.67 35.20
CA ARG A 551 -2.80 -4.19 35.32
C ARG A 551 -3.98 -3.60 34.54
N TYR A 552 -4.28 -4.13 33.35
CA TYR A 552 -5.43 -3.68 32.55
C TYR A 552 -6.76 -3.89 33.30
N TYR A 553 -6.95 -5.03 33.97
CA TYR A 553 -8.17 -5.33 34.72
C TYR A 553 -8.12 -4.89 36.20
N HIS A 554 -7.08 -4.17 36.64
CA HIS A 554 -6.87 -3.81 38.05
C HIS A 554 -6.82 -5.04 38.99
N LEU A 555 -6.26 -6.14 38.51
CA LEU A 555 -6.02 -7.35 39.27
C LEU A 555 -4.57 -7.38 39.78
N GLU A 556 -4.33 -8.05 40.88
CA GLU A 556 -2.98 -8.32 41.39
C GLU A 556 -2.26 -9.32 40.48
N ARG A 557 -2.99 -10.35 40.03
CA ARG A 557 -2.44 -11.39 39.13
C ARG A 557 -3.56 -12.09 38.37
N ILE A 558 -3.22 -12.65 37.20
CA ILE A 558 -4.07 -13.64 36.52
C ILE A 558 -3.45 -15.03 36.62
N THR A 559 -4.25 -16.09 36.62
CA THR A 559 -3.78 -17.48 36.63
C THR A 559 -4.14 -18.19 35.33
N TYR A 560 -3.36 -19.19 34.93
CA TYR A 560 -3.66 -19.95 33.72
C TYR A 560 -4.93 -20.80 33.91
N SER A 561 -5.83 -20.75 32.93
CA SER A 561 -6.97 -21.65 32.82
C SER A 561 -7.02 -22.30 31.43
N THR A 562 -7.44 -23.57 31.39
CA THR A 562 -7.76 -24.30 30.16
C THR A 562 -9.24 -24.18 29.77
N ARG A 563 -10.08 -23.66 30.67
CA ARG A 563 -11.52 -23.50 30.47
C ARG A 563 -11.86 -22.03 30.42
N LEU A 564 -12.55 -21.63 29.36
CA LEU A 564 -13.15 -20.29 29.27
C LEU A 564 -14.17 -20.13 30.41
N PRO A 565 -14.09 -19.03 31.15
CA PRO A 565 -15.00 -18.75 32.26
C PRO A 565 -16.42 -18.46 31.79
#